data_AF-Q638T0-F1
#
_entry.id   AF-Q638T0-F1
#
_cell.length_a   1.000
_cell.length_b   1.000
_cell.length_c   1.000
_cell.angle_alpha   90.00
_cell.angle_beta   90.00
_cell.angle_gamma   90.00
#
_symmetry.space_group_name_H-M   'P 1'
#
loop_
_entity.id
_entity.type
_entity.pdbx_description
1 polymer ?
#
loop_
_entity_poly.entity_id
_entity_poly.type
_entity_poly.pdbx_seq_one_letter_code
_entity_poly.pdbx_strand_id
1 'polypeptide(L)'
;MFRSFTNGCVALVQRFLPEPFILSCLLTVFVIFFGMFATHQTPVEMINHWGNGIWGLLAFSMQMALVLVTGSALANAPLIKKGLTKAARLPKTNGQGIIAISIVSLLGAYINWGFGIVVSVLYAKEVARQLEGLDYRLAIASSYSGFLIWHAGLSASIPLTLATGGETLMKTTAGSIKEAIPITETLFSPYALVPVIIFLVTMPLINKAMHPDEKHTITVDPSVFHEEAAAQEVGKNTFAEKMENSIIITLCVGLLGLIYIFNYFYTKGFNLTLDIVIFMLLIAGLIFHRTPIQYIRAFSDSTKSASGILLQFPFYAGIMGMMIGANSEGLSLGGAISNFFISISNETTFPLFTFLSAGIVNIFVPSGGGQWAVQAPIMIPAGAELGVPAAKTAMAIAWGDAWTNLIQPFWALPALAIAGLGARDIMGFCVVNLLYAGFIISLCFLFI
;
A
#
# COMPACT_ATOMS: atom_id res chain seq x y z
N MET A 1 20.70 15.65 17.07
CA MET A 1 21.16 14.49 16.29
C MET A 1 20.03 13.86 15.47
N PHE A 2 19.00 13.25 16.08
CA PHE A 2 17.90 12.61 15.33
C PHE A 2 17.18 13.54 14.35
N ARG A 3 16.74 14.74 14.80
CA ARG A 3 16.13 15.75 13.91
C ARG A 3 17.05 16.19 12.77
N SER A 4 18.35 16.35 13.05
CA SER A 4 19.35 16.71 12.04
C SER A 4 19.48 15.62 10.97
N PHE A 5 19.44 14.35 11.38
CA PHE A 5 19.41 13.21 10.48
C PHE A 5 18.14 13.19 9.62
N THR A 6 16.95 13.34 10.24
CA THR A 6 15.67 13.44 9.52
C THR A 6 15.68 14.57 8.50
N ASN A 7 16.14 15.77 8.88
CA ASN A 7 16.26 16.90 7.97
C ASN A 7 17.23 16.62 6.82
N GLY A 8 18.31 15.87 7.07
CA GLY A 8 19.23 15.39 6.04
C GLY A 8 18.55 14.45 5.04
N CYS A 9 17.75 13.49 5.50
CA CYS A 9 16.96 12.61 4.62
C CYS A 9 15.95 13.40 3.77
N VAL A 10 15.26 14.37 4.36
CA VAL A 10 14.33 15.26 3.64
C VAL A 10 15.07 16.07 2.57
N ALA A 11 16.21 16.66 2.90
CA ALA A 11 17.00 17.44 1.95
C ALA A 11 17.55 16.58 0.80
N LEU A 12 17.99 15.36 1.07
CA LEU A 12 18.44 14.40 0.06
C LEU A 12 17.31 14.06 -0.93
N VAL A 13 16.15 13.67 -0.40
CA VAL A 13 14.97 13.32 -1.21
C VAL A 13 14.53 14.51 -2.07
N GLN A 14 14.43 15.70 -1.49
CA GLN A 14 13.99 16.90 -2.20
C GLN A 14 14.92 17.25 -3.38
N ARG A 15 16.22 16.94 -3.24
CA ARG A 15 17.23 17.20 -4.27
C ARG A 15 17.29 16.15 -5.36
N PHE A 16 17.08 14.87 -5.04
CA PHE A 16 17.40 13.76 -5.94
C PHE A 16 16.23 12.88 -6.36
N LEU A 17 15.12 12.84 -5.60
CA LEU A 17 13.99 11.98 -5.95
C LEU A 17 13.23 12.59 -7.14
N PRO A 18 13.20 11.98 -8.33
CA PRO A 18 12.42 12.52 -9.45
C PRO A 18 10.91 12.40 -9.18
N GLU A 19 10.10 12.90 -10.11
CA GLU A 19 8.66 12.64 -10.07
C GLU A 19 8.40 11.12 -10.25
N PRO A 20 7.43 10.51 -9.54
CA PRO A 20 7.18 9.05 -9.57
C PRO A 20 7.07 8.39 -10.95
N PHE A 21 6.45 9.02 -11.94
CA PHE A 21 6.40 8.50 -13.31
C PHE A 21 7.77 8.59 -14.01
N ILE A 22 8.54 9.65 -13.77
CA ILE A 22 9.93 9.70 -14.26
C ILE A 22 10.76 8.58 -13.61
N LEU A 23 10.54 8.30 -12.33
CA LEU A 23 11.20 7.20 -11.63
C LEU A 23 10.89 5.85 -12.30
N SER A 24 9.63 5.56 -12.64
CA SER A 24 9.27 4.29 -13.29
C SER A 24 9.86 4.17 -14.70
N CYS A 25 9.99 5.27 -15.44
CA CYS A 25 10.69 5.29 -16.73
C CYS A 25 12.20 4.99 -16.58
N LEU A 26 12.87 5.64 -15.63
CA LEU A 26 14.29 5.38 -15.35
C LEU A 26 14.51 3.94 -14.89
N LEU A 27 13.62 3.44 -14.04
CA LEU A 27 13.65 2.07 -13.55
C LEU A 27 13.45 1.06 -14.69
N THR A 28 12.57 1.35 -15.65
CA THR A 28 12.38 0.53 -16.85
C THR A 28 13.68 0.40 -17.64
N VAL A 29 14.35 1.53 -17.93
CA VAL A 29 15.64 1.52 -18.65
C VAL A 29 16.72 0.78 -17.85
N PHE A 30 16.77 1.01 -16.54
CA PHE A 30 17.71 0.35 -15.65
C PHE A 30 17.54 -1.17 -15.66
N VAL A 31 16.29 -1.66 -15.58
CA VAL A 31 15.99 -3.08 -15.56
C VAL A 31 16.27 -3.75 -16.92
N ILE A 32 16.08 -3.06 -18.03
CA ILE A 32 16.52 -3.56 -19.35
C ILE A 32 18.04 -3.81 -19.32
N PHE A 33 18.82 -2.79 -18.95
CA PHE A 33 20.28 -2.90 -18.92
C PHE A 33 20.73 -4.00 -17.97
N PHE A 34 20.29 -3.97 -16.71
CA PHE A 34 20.74 -4.93 -15.71
C PHE A 34 20.24 -6.35 -16.01
N GLY A 35 19.02 -6.51 -16.52
CA GLY A 35 18.48 -7.79 -16.97
C GLY A 35 19.33 -8.40 -18.08
N MET A 36 19.79 -7.62 -19.06
CA MET A 36 20.69 -8.12 -20.11
C MET A 36 21.99 -8.68 -19.54
N PHE A 37 22.65 -7.97 -18.61
CA PHE A 37 23.92 -8.44 -18.03
C PHE A 37 23.74 -9.61 -17.09
N ALA A 38 22.71 -9.60 -16.24
CA ALA A 38 22.50 -10.62 -15.22
C ALA A 38 21.92 -11.93 -15.79
N THR A 39 21.22 -11.87 -16.93
CA THR A 39 20.52 -13.04 -17.51
C THR A 39 20.98 -13.40 -18.92
N HIS A 40 21.95 -12.66 -19.48
CA HIS A 40 22.46 -12.83 -20.84
C HIS A 40 21.40 -12.73 -21.95
N GLN A 41 20.29 -12.03 -21.67
CA GLN A 41 19.23 -11.76 -22.65
C GLN A 41 19.60 -10.57 -23.55
N THR A 42 19.11 -10.62 -24.78
CA THR A 42 19.21 -9.54 -25.76
C THR A 42 18.31 -8.35 -25.39
N PRO A 43 18.58 -7.13 -25.91
CA PRO A 43 17.70 -5.99 -25.70
C PRO A 43 16.24 -6.27 -26.14
N VAL A 44 16.05 -7.00 -27.23
CA VAL A 44 14.72 -7.29 -27.79
C VAL A 44 13.94 -8.25 -26.89
N GLU A 45 14.59 -9.25 -26.31
CA GLU A 45 13.95 -10.15 -25.32
C GLU A 45 13.48 -9.38 -24.09
N MET A 46 14.32 -8.51 -23.53
CA MET A 46 13.93 -7.66 -22.40
C MET A 46 12.76 -6.72 -22.73
N ILE A 47 12.78 -6.11 -23.91
CA ILE A 47 11.68 -5.25 -24.39
C ILE A 47 10.39 -6.07 -24.58
N ASN A 48 10.49 -7.29 -25.09
CA ASN A 48 9.34 -8.17 -25.25
C ASN A 48 8.74 -8.57 -23.90
N HIS A 49 9.57 -8.90 -22.91
CA HIS A 49 9.10 -9.14 -21.54
C HIS A 49 8.39 -7.93 -20.95
N TRP A 50 8.92 -6.72 -21.17
CA TRP A 50 8.28 -5.47 -20.75
C TRP A 50 6.92 -5.25 -21.44
N GLY A 51 6.88 -5.36 -22.77
CA GLY A 51 5.66 -5.14 -23.55
C GLY A 51 4.57 -6.17 -23.25
N ASN A 52 4.93 -7.44 -23.11
CA ASN A 52 4.00 -8.51 -22.73
C ASN A 52 3.51 -8.35 -21.28
N GLY A 53 4.34 -7.81 -20.40
CA GLY A 53 4.00 -7.59 -18.99
C GLY A 53 3.15 -6.34 -18.72
N ILE A 54 3.13 -5.36 -19.63
CA ILE A 54 2.57 -4.01 -19.38
C ILE A 54 1.09 -4.00 -18.95
N TRP A 55 0.32 -5.02 -19.34
CA TRP A 55 -1.11 -5.16 -18.98
C TRP A 55 -1.36 -6.16 -17.86
N GLY A 56 -0.32 -6.78 -17.31
CA GLY A 56 -0.41 -7.86 -16.31
C GLY A 56 -1.04 -7.46 -14.98
N LEU A 57 -1.08 -6.15 -14.68
CA LEU A 57 -1.69 -5.63 -13.46
C LEU A 57 -3.02 -4.89 -13.70
N LEU A 58 -3.61 -4.93 -14.90
CA LEU A 58 -4.76 -4.07 -15.25
C LEU A 58 -5.95 -4.17 -14.27
N ALA A 59 -6.35 -5.39 -13.89
CA ALA A 59 -7.45 -5.59 -12.94
C ALA A 59 -7.10 -5.01 -11.55
N PHE A 60 -5.86 -5.23 -11.10
CA PHE A 60 -5.36 -4.69 -9.85
C PHE A 60 -5.29 -3.16 -9.90
N SER A 61 -4.80 -2.55 -10.99
CA SER A 61 -4.79 -1.10 -11.20
C SER A 61 -6.18 -0.48 -11.08
N MET A 62 -7.19 -1.15 -11.64
CA MET A 62 -8.58 -0.69 -11.57
C MET A 62 -9.11 -0.78 -10.14
N GLN A 63 -8.83 -1.87 -9.43
CA GLN A 63 -9.18 -2.01 -8.01
C GLN A 63 -8.56 -0.87 -7.18
N MET A 64 -7.26 -0.59 -7.39
CA MET A 64 -6.55 0.49 -6.71
C MET A 64 -7.14 1.87 -7.00
N ALA A 65 -7.43 2.16 -8.26
CA ALA A 65 -8.08 3.40 -8.66
C ALA A 65 -9.46 3.53 -8.01
N LEU A 66 -10.27 2.48 -8.01
CA LEU A 66 -11.61 2.49 -7.41
C LEU A 66 -11.58 2.64 -5.89
N VAL A 67 -10.66 1.98 -5.18
CA VAL A 67 -10.47 2.17 -3.73
C VAL A 67 -10.23 3.65 -3.42
N LEU A 68 -9.34 4.29 -4.19
CA LEU A 68 -8.99 5.68 -3.98
C LEU A 68 -10.15 6.63 -4.31
N VAL A 69 -10.81 6.45 -5.46
CA VAL A 69 -11.91 7.32 -5.89
C VAL A 69 -13.12 7.17 -4.98
N THR A 70 -13.55 5.93 -4.67
CA THR A 70 -14.68 5.68 -3.77
C THR A 70 -14.38 6.10 -2.34
N GLY A 71 -13.16 5.87 -1.86
CA GLY A 71 -12.71 6.29 -0.54
C GLY A 71 -12.69 7.82 -0.37
N SER A 72 -12.15 8.52 -1.36
CA SER A 72 -12.13 9.99 -1.39
C SER A 72 -13.54 10.57 -1.51
N ALA A 73 -14.39 9.97 -2.34
CA ALA A 73 -15.79 10.37 -2.45
C ALA A 73 -16.49 10.22 -1.10
N LEU A 74 -16.43 9.04 -0.47
CA LEU A 74 -17.02 8.77 0.84
C LEU A 74 -16.52 9.74 1.93
N ALA A 75 -15.24 10.11 1.91
CA ALA A 75 -14.67 11.05 2.86
C ALA A 75 -15.34 12.43 2.87
N ASN A 76 -15.73 12.89 1.68
CA ASN A 76 -16.39 14.17 1.49
C ASN A 76 -17.87 14.12 1.89
N ALA A 77 -18.41 12.95 2.25
CA ALA A 77 -19.77 12.84 2.73
C ALA A 77 -19.95 13.62 4.05
N PRO A 78 -21.00 14.43 4.21
CA PRO A 78 -21.16 15.32 5.36
C PRO A 78 -21.13 14.60 6.73
N LEU A 79 -21.66 13.37 6.81
CA LEU A 79 -21.67 12.59 8.04
C LEU A 79 -20.29 12.02 8.38
N ILE A 80 -19.54 11.56 7.38
CA ILE A 80 -18.19 11.03 7.56
C ILE A 80 -17.24 12.16 7.99
N LYS A 81 -17.31 13.31 7.31
CA LYS A 81 -16.57 14.52 7.67
C LYS A 81 -16.80 14.93 9.12
N LYS A 82 -18.06 14.97 9.60
CA LYS A 82 -18.38 15.25 11.00
C LYS A 82 -17.76 14.25 11.99
N GLY A 83 -17.78 12.95 11.65
CA GLY A 83 -17.17 11.90 12.46
C GLY A 83 -15.66 12.08 12.58
N LEU A 84 -14.98 12.30 11.44
CA LEU A 84 -13.54 12.54 11.40
C LEU A 84 -13.15 13.81 12.16
N THR A 85 -13.87 14.93 11.97
CA THR A 85 -13.62 16.18 12.73
C THR A 85 -13.75 15.94 14.24
N LYS A 86 -14.73 15.14 14.68
CA LYS A 86 -14.90 14.83 16.11
C LYS A 86 -13.72 14.01 16.65
N ALA A 87 -13.29 12.99 15.91
CA ALA A 87 -12.13 12.18 16.29
C ALA A 87 -10.83 13.00 16.29
N ALA A 88 -10.69 13.94 15.36
CA ALA A 88 -9.50 14.79 15.22
C ALA A 88 -9.32 15.81 16.36
N ARG A 89 -10.36 16.07 17.16
CA ARG A 89 -10.29 16.93 18.36
C ARG A 89 -9.71 16.24 19.59
N LEU A 90 -9.51 14.92 19.54
CA LEU A 90 -8.92 14.15 20.65
C LEU A 90 -7.47 14.56 20.93
N PRO A 91 -6.53 14.56 19.95
CA PRO A 91 -5.18 15.06 20.18
C PRO A 91 -5.19 16.57 20.50
N LYS A 92 -4.42 16.97 21.52
CA LYS A 92 -4.32 18.38 21.97
C LYS A 92 -3.00 19.04 21.64
N THR A 93 -2.01 18.25 21.21
CA THR A 93 -0.67 18.72 20.86
C THR A 93 -0.23 18.09 19.55
N ASN A 94 0.68 18.74 18.81
CA ASN A 94 1.18 18.25 17.53
C ASN A 94 1.75 16.83 17.65
N GLY A 95 2.51 16.57 18.71
CA GLY A 95 3.05 15.23 18.99
C GLY A 95 1.98 14.18 19.29
N GLN A 96 0.90 14.54 19.99
CA GLN A 96 -0.26 13.64 20.15
C GLN A 96 -0.99 13.41 18.83
N GLY A 97 -1.08 14.44 17.98
CA GLY A 97 -1.64 14.33 16.63
C GLY A 97 -0.90 13.29 15.79
N ILE A 98 0.43 13.38 15.73
CA ILE A 98 1.28 12.41 15.01
C ILE A 98 1.11 10.98 15.56
N ILE A 99 1.07 10.82 16.88
CA ILE A 99 0.84 9.50 17.51
C ILE A 99 -0.53 8.95 17.09
N ALA A 100 -1.59 9.75 17.22
CA ALA A 100 -2.94 9.32 16.91
C ALA A 100 -3.08 8.90 15.45
N ILE A 101 -2.50 9.69 14.53
CA ILE A 101 -2.48 9.37 13.09
C ILE A 101 -1.75 8.06 12.83
N SER A 102 -0.59 7.87 13.45
CA SER A 102 0.21 6.63 13.29
C SER A 102 -0.55 5.41 13.77
N ILE A 103 -1.24 5.50 14.92
CA ILE A 103 -2.04 4.39 15.47
C ILE A 103 -3.21 4.06 14.54
N VAL A 104 -3.97 5.05 14.08
CA VAL A 104 -5.08 4.83 13.13
C VAL A 104 -4.58 4.18 11.85
N SER A 105 -3.42 4.61 11.35
CA SER A 105 -2.77 4.03 10.17
C SER A 105 -2.39 2.57 10.37
N LEU A 106 -1.65 2.25 11.45
CA LEU A 106 -1.20 0.89 11.73
C LEU A 106 -2.39 -0.06 11.92
N LEU A 107 -3.36 0.31 12.76
CA LEU A 107 -4.55 -0.53 12.99
C LEU A 107 -5.38 -0.71 11.72
N GLY A 108 -5.58 0.37 10.96
CA GLY A 108 -6.29 0.32 9.69
C GLY A 108 -5.60 -0.61 8.70
N ALA A 109 -4.28 -0.45 8.51
CA ALA A 109 -3.51 -1.23 7.56
C ALA A 109 -3.39 -2.71 7.94
N TYR A 110 -3.35 -3.02 9.24
CA TYR A 110 -3.35 -4.39 9.75
C TYR A 110 -4.66 -5.12 9.43
N ILE A 111 -5.80 -4.43 9.51
CA ILE A 111 -7.11 -5.01 9.16
C ILE A 111 -7.25 -5.14 7.65
N ASN A 112 -7.08 -4.02 6.95
CA ASN A 112 -7.12 -3.98 5.50
C ASN A 112 -6.29 -2.81 5.00
N TRP A 113 -5.27 -3.12 4.21
CA TRP A 113 -4.27 -2.15 3.81
C TRP A 113 -4.86 -0.97 3.00
N GLY A 114 -5.82 -1.25 2.10
CA GLY A 114 -6.45 -0.23 1.26
C GLY A 114 -7.34 0.72 2.06
N PHE A 115 -8.15 0.16 2.95
CA PHE A 115 -8.96 0.93 3.89
C PHE A 115 -8.10 1.77 4.84
N GLY A 116 -7.02 1.18 5.37
CA GLY A 116 -6.11 1.84 6.31
C GLY A 116 -5.44 3.09 5.76
N ILE A 117 -4.97 3.05 4.50
CA ILE A 117 -4.37 4.21 3.83
C ILE A 117 -5.38 5.35 3.71
N VAL A 118 -6.58 5.08 3.19
CA VAL A 118 -7.60 6.11 2.96
C VAL A 118 -8.03 6.75 4.29
N VAL A 119 -8.43 5.95 5.27
CA VAL A 119 -8.97 6.47 6.54
C VAL A 119 -7.93 7.26 7.32
N SER A 120 -6.68 6.79 7.36
CA SER A 120 -5.63 7.46 8.13
C SER A 120 -5.22 8.81 7.53
N VAL A 121 -5.21 8.94 6.20
CA VAL A 121 -4.91 10.22 5.51
C VAL A 121 -6.02 11.24 5.75
N LEU A 122 -7.28 10.81 5.66
CA LEU A 122 -8.42 11.68 5.95
C LEU A 122 -8.42 12.14 7.40
N TYR A 123 -8.11 11.23 8.32
CA TYR A 123 -7.92 11.56 9.72
C TYR A 123 -6.76 12.56 9.91
N ALA A 124 -5.62 12.36 9.23
CA ALA A 124 -4.47 13.26 9.29
C ALA A 124 -4.82 14.67 8.79
N LYS A 125 -5.59 14.80 7.71
CA LYS A 125 -6.11 16.08 7.20
C LYS A 125 -6.95 16.81 8.25
N GLU A 126 -7.86 16.10 8.92
CA GLU A 126 -8.70 16.71 9.95
C GLU A 126 -7.90 17.08 11.20
N VAL A 127 -6.91 16.27 11.61
CA VAL A 127 -6.03 16.60 12.74
C VAL A 127 -5.17 17.82 12.43
N ALA A 128 -4.62 17.92 11.21
CA ALA A 128 -3.86 19.08 10.75
C ALA A 128 -4.71 20.36 10.72
N ARG A 129 -6.02 20.25 10.43
CA ARG A 129 -6.94 21.38 10.50
C ARG A 129 -7.16 21.90 11.92
N GLN A 130 -7.04 21.04 12.95
CA GLN A 130 -7.24 21.44 14.35
C GLN A 130 -5.96 21.89 15.05
N LEU A 131 -4.78 21.51 14.52
CA LEU A 131 -3.48 21.71 15.16
C LEU A 131 -2.57 22.54 14.24
N GLU A 132 -2.58 23.86 14.42
CA GLU A 132 -1.86 24.82 13.56
C GLU A 132 -0.36 24.54 13.46
N GLY A 133 0.29 24.02 14.51
CA GLY A 133 1.73 23.75 14.50
C GLY A 133 2.12 22.36 14.01
N LEU A 134 1.19 21.57 13.49
CA LEU A 134 1.45 20.21 13.01
C LEU A 134 2.15 20.26 11.64
N ASP A 135 3.33 19.65 11.52
CA ASP A 135 3.95 19.47 10.20
C ASP A 135 3.10 18.49 9.37
N TYR A 136 2.50 19.04 8.32
CA TYR A 136 1.53 18.32 7.50
C TYR A 136 2.21 17.21 6.69
N ARG A 137 3.45 17.40 6.24
CA ARG A 137 4.19 16.37 5.51
C ARG A 137 4.47 15.18 6.41
N LEU A 138 4.90 15.42 7.64
CA LEU A 138 5.10 14.36 8.63
C LEU A 138 3.77 13.69 9.01
N ALA A 139 2.67 14.44 9.12
CA ALA A 139 1.35 13.86 9.38
C ALA A 139 0.97 12.84 8.29
N ILE A 140 1.17 13.19 7.01
CA ILE A 140 0.90 12.29 5.88
C ILE A 140 1.93 11.16 5.79
N ALA A 141 3.20 11.40 6.09
CA ALA A 141 4.20 10.33 6.21
C ALA A 141 3.83 9.34 7.32
N SER A 142 3.29 9.84 8.44
CA SER A 142 2.84 9.04 9.57
C SER A 142 1.60 8.23 9.21
N SER A 143 0.66 8.80 8.46
CA SER A 143 -0.48 8.04 7.94
C SER A 143 -0.07 7.00 6.89
N TYR A 144 1.00 7.24 6.14
CA TYR A 144 1.54 6.25 5.20
C TYR A 144 2.34 5.14 5.89
N SER A 145 3.01 5.46 7.00
CA SER A 145 3.91 4.53 7.71
C SER A 145 3.24 3.25 8.21
N GLY A 146 1.93 3.26 8.49
CA GLY A 146 1.22 2.04 8.88
C GLY A 146 1.11 1.01 7.76
N PHE A 147 1.30 1.41 6.49
CA PHE A 147 1.42 0.46 5.39
C PHE A 147 2.57 -0.52 5.64
N LEU A 148 3.58 -0.21 6.45
CA LEU A 148 4.66 -1.15 6.82
C LEU A 148 4.16 -2.51 7.33
N ILE A 149 3.05 -2.57 8.08
CA ILE A 149 2.60 -3.82 8.72
C ILE A 149 1.52 -4.55 7.92
N TRP A 150 1.22 -4.07 6.72
CA TRP A 150 0.10 -4.54 5.91
C TRP A 150 0.22 -6.03 5.54
N HIS A 151 1.43 -6.47 5.19
CA HIS A 151 1.69 -7.83 4.69
C HIS A 151 1.90 -8.85 5.81
N ALA A 152 1.79 -8.40 7.06
CA ALA A 152 1.58 -9.21 8.25
C ALA A 152 0.15 -9.06 8.81
N GLY A 153 -0.73 -8.34 8.11
CA GLY A 153 -2.12 -8.13 8.47
C GLY A 153 -3.10 -9.11 7.82
N LEU A 154 -4.39 -8.94 8.10
CA LEU A 154 -5.47 -9.85 7.66
C LEU A 154 -5.72 -9.81 6.15
N SER A 155 -5.26 -8.76 5.47
CA SER A 155 -5.38 -8.58 4.02
C SER A 155 -4.10 -8.93 3.25
N ALA A 156 -3.13 -9.58 3.91
CA ALA A 156 -1.82 -9.89 3.36
C ALA A 156 -1.88 -10.94 2.23
N SER A 157 -1.46 -10.56 1.02
CA SER A 157 -1.61 -11.42 -0.16
C SER A 157 -0.87 -12.75 -0.06
N ILE A 158 0.38 -12.75 0.43
CA ILE A 158 1.22 -13.97 0.49
C ILE A 158 0.63 -14.98 1.49
N PRO A 159 0.43 -14.63 2.78
CA PRO A 159 -0.20 -15.54 3.74
C PRO A 159 -1.55 -16.08 3.30
N LEU A 160 -2.38 -15.26 2.64
CA LEU A 160 -3.67 -15.70 2.10
C LEU A 160 -3.53 -16.66 0.93
N THR A 161 -2.53 -16.47 0.05
CA THR A 161 -2.20 -17.45 -1.02
C THR A 161 -1.79 -18.80 -0.42
N LEU A 162 -0.96 -18.80 0.62
CA LEU A 162 -0.58 -20.02 1.35
C LEU A 162 -1.80 -20.71 1.97
N ALA A 163 -2.67 -19.96 2.64
CA ALA A 163 -3.85 -20.50 3.31
C ALA A 163 -4.95 -21.00 2.36
N THR A 164 -5.00 -20.45 1.13
CA THR A 164 -5.95 -20.90 0.10
C THR A 164 -5.57 -22.25 -0.48
N GLY A 165 -4.26 -22.54 -0.61
CA GLY A 165 -3.79 -23.80 -1.18
C GLY A 165 -4.09 -23.97 -2.67
N GLY A 166 -4.18 -25.23 -3.09
CA GLY A 166 -4.58 -25.62 -4.44
C GLY A 166 -3.48 -25.57 -5.50
N GLU A 167 -3.88 -25.79 -6.75
CA GLU A 167 -2.96 -25.91 -7.90
C GLU A 167 -2.10 -24.66 -8.11
N THR A 168 -2.66 -23.47 -7.90
CA THR A 168 -1.91 -22.21 -7.99
C THR A 168 -0.76 -22.15 -6.98
N LEU A 169 -0.97 -22.59 -5.74
CA LEU A 169 0.08 -22.61 -4.73
C LEU A 169 1.19 -23.61 -5.11
N MET A 170 0.79 -24.82 -5.54
CA MET A 170 1.75 -25.82 -6.00
C MET A 170 2.60 -25.29 -7.16
N LYS A 171 1.97 -24.68 -8.17
CA LYS A 171 2.67 -24.11 -9.32
C LYS A 171 3.62 -22.98 -8.94
N THR A 172 3.17 -22.06 -8.09
CA THR A 172 3.97 -20.88 -7.67
C THR A 172 5.09 -21.22 -6.69
N THR A 173 5.14 -22.43 -6.15
CA THR A 173 6.17 -22.87 -5.20
C THR A 173 7.06 -23.98 -5.78
N ALA A 174 7.02 -24.16 -7.10
CA ALA A 174 7.72 -25.23 -7.81
C ALA A 174 7.41 -26.64 -7.24
N GLY A 175 6.19 -26.84 -6.73
CA GLY A 175 5.73 -28.09 -6.12
C GLY A 175 6.24 -28.36 -4.70
N SER A 176 6.98 -27.42 -4.10
CA SER A 176 7.54 -27.56 -2.74
C SER A 176 6.45 -27.52 -1.67
N ILE A 177 5.37 -26.76 -1.90
CA ILE A 177 4.21 -26.72 -1.02
C ILE A 177 3.05 -27.42 -1.73
N LYS A 178 2.58 -28.52 -1.14
CA LYS A 178 1.48 -29.34 -1.70
C LYS A 178 0.14 -29.09 -1.00
N GLU A 179 0.19 -28.70 0.26
CA GLU A 179 -0.98 -28.47 1.10
C GLU A 179 -1.04 -27.00 1.53
N ALA A 180 -2.25 -26.52 1.84
CA ALA A 180 -2.44 -25.17 2.34
C ALA A 180 -1.72 -25.01 3.69
N ILE A 181 -1.04 -23.88 3.88
CA ILE A 181 -0.44 -23.51 5.17
C ILE A 181 -1.39 -22.54 5.87
N PRO A 182 -1.95 -22.91 7.04
CA PRO A 182 -2.95 -22.09 7.71
C PRO A 182 -2.37 -20.75 8.19
N ILE A 183 -3.23 -19.75 8.32
CA ILE A 183 -2.84 -18.41 8.80
C ILE A 183 -2.25 -18.42 10.21
N THR A 184 -2.52 -19.47 10.99
CA THR A 184 -1.93 -19.68 12.32
C THR A 184 -0.41 -19.86 12.28
N GLU A 185 0.12 -20.42 11.19
CA GLU A 185 1.55 -20.60 10.98
C GLU A 185 2.21 -19.39 10.30
N THR A 186 1.43 -18.48 9.73
CA THR A 186 1.93 -17.28 9.04
C THR A 186 1.62 -16.01 9.85
N LEU A 187 0.40 -15.48 9.76
CA LEU A 187 0.00 -14.22 10.39
C LEU A 187 0.05 -14.24 11.93
N PHE A 188 -0.22 -15.39 12.54
CA PHE A 188 -0.20 -15.53 14.01
C PHE A 188 1.09 -16.16 14.55
N SER A 189 2.13 -16.22 13.71
CA SER A 189 3.45 -16.68 14.12
C SER A 189 4.24 -15.60 14.90
N PRO A 190 5.27 -15.99 15.66
CA PRO A 190 6.16 -15.03 16.32
C PRO A 190 6.86 -14.06 15.35
N TYR A 191 7.31 -14.53 14.18
CA TYR A 191 7.99 -13.70 13.17
C TYR A 191 7.04 -12.74 12.43
N ALA A 192 5.72 -12.89 12.58
CA ALA A 192 4.74 -11.89 12.15
C ALA A 192 4.32 -10.95 13.29
N LEU A 193 3.92 -11.51 14.44
CA LEU A 193 3.32 -10.73 15.53
C LEU A 193 4.34 -9.88 16.30
N VAL A 194 5.57 -10.36 16.51
CA VAL A 194 6.57 -9.61 17.28
C VAL A 194 6.93 -8.29 16.60
N PRO A 195 7.29 -8.24 15.29
CA PRO A 195 7.51 -6.97 14.61
C PRO A 195 6.27 -6.06 14.63
N VAL A 196 5.06 -6.62 14.42
CA VAL A 196 3.80 -5.85 14.48
C VAL A 196 3.63 -5.17 15.83
N ILE A 197 3.82 -5.88 16.93
CA ILE A 197 3.68 -5.34 18.29
C ILE A 197 4.74 -4.26 18.54
N ILE A 198 5.99 -4.52 18.13
CA ILE A 198 7.06 -3.51 18.24
C ILE A 198 6.64 -2.25 17.50
N PHE A 199 6.24 -2.34 16.24
CA PHE A 199 5.86 -1.18 15.43
C PHE A 199 4.61 -0.47 15.93
N LEU A 200 3.62 -1.20 16.45
CA LEU A 200 2.42 -0.60 17.03
C LEU A 200 2.75 0.35 18.19
N VAL A 201 3.76 0.01 18.99
CA VAL A 201 4.20 0.82 20.14
C VAL A 201 5.21 1.89 19.73
N THR A 202 6.20 1.52 18.92
CA THR A 202 7.39 2.34 18.69
C THR A 202 7.27 3.27 17.47
N MET A 203 6.61 2.85 16.39
CA MET A 203 6.48 3.67 15.17
C MET A 203 5.78 5.01 15.45
N PRO A 204 4.68 5.07 16.24
CA PRO A 204 4.08 6.36 16.61
C PRO A 204 5.06 7.29 17.36
N LEU A 205 5.96 6.71 18.17
CA LEU A 205 6.96 7.47 18.93
C LEU A 205 8.09 7.97 18.01
N ILE A 206 8.56 7.13 17.08
CA ILE A 206 9.55 7.50 16.06
C ILE A 206 8.99 8.63 15.18
N ASN A 207 7.77 8.48 14.67
CA ASN A 207 7.09 9.52 13.90
C ASN A 207 6.97 10.82 14.70
N LYS A 208 6.55 10.76 15.97
CA LYS A 208 6.50 11.96 16.83
C LYS A 208 7.87 12.59 17.01
N ALA A 209 8.93 11.80 17.18
CA ALA A 209 10.28 12.30 17.37
C ALA A 209 10.84 13.01 16.13
N MET A 210 10.32 12.69 14.95
CA MET A 210 10.65 13.36 13.68
C MET A 210 10.02 14.75 13.52
N HIS A 211 9.10 15.15 14.40
CA HIS A 211 8.44 16.44 14.28
C HIS A 211 9.47 17.58 14.29
N PRO A 212 9.48 18.44 13.24
CA PRO A 212 10.41 19.56 13.16
C PRO A 212 10.13 20.59 14.26
N ASP A 213 11.10 21.47 14.48
CA ASP A 213 10.90 22.70 15.24
C ASP A 213 10.05 23.70 14.45
N GLU A 214 9.47 24.67 15.15
CA GLU A 214 8.49 25.63 14.61
C GLU A 214 8.96 26.34 13.33
N LYS A 215 10.27 26.61 13.20
CA LYS A 215 10.85 27.29 12.03
C LYS A 215 10.86 26.44 10.76
N HIS A 216 10.81 25.12 10.88
CA HIS A 216 10.88 24.20 9.74
C HIS A 216 9.57 23.41 9.53
N THR A 217 8.59 23.60 10.43
CA THR A 217 7.23 23.09 10.29
C THR A 217 6.58 23.67 9.04
N ILE A 218 6.10 22.80 8.15
CA ILE A 218 5.21 23.18 7.06
C ILE A 218 3.80 22.73 7.40
N THR A 219 2.92 23.71 7.61
CA THR A 219 1.52 23.49 7.97
C THR A 219 0.69 23.17 6.73
N VAL A 220 -0.50 22.61 6.93
CA VAL A 220 -1.42 22.28 5.82
C VAL A 220 -1.83 23.54 5.05
N ASP A 221 -1.81 23.48 3.72
CA ASP A 221 -2.38 24.53 2.88
C ASP A 221 -3.92 24.48 2.98
N PRO A 222 -4.59 25.59 3.38
CA PRO A 222 -6.05 25.65 3.42
C PRO A 222 -6.74 25.25 2.10
N SER A 223 -6.06 25.40 0.96
CA SER A 223 -6.57 25.03 -0.36
C SER A 223 -6.91 23.54 -0.49
N VAL A 224 -6.23 22.69 0.26
CA VAL A 224 -6.47 21.23 0.35
C VAL A 224 -7.85 20.90 0.94
N PHE A 225 -8.50 21.89 1.56
CA PHE A 225 -9.84 21.79 2.14
C PHE A 225 -10.91 22.50 1.30
N HIS A 226 -10.55 23.19 0.22
CA HIS A 226 -11.52 23.81 -0.67
C HIS A 226 -12.27 22.73 -1.43
N GLU A 227 -13.42 22.37 -0.87
CA GLU A 227 -14.56 21.89 -1.63
C GLU A 227 -14.96 23.04 -2.54
N GLU A 228 -14.71 22.94 -3.85
CA GLU A 228 -15.55 23.64 -4.79
C GLU A 228 -16.96 23.15 -4.49
N ALA A 229 -17.71 23.94 -3.71
CA ALA A 229 -19.12 23.73 -3.55
C ALA A 229 -19.67 23.84 -4.97
N ALA A 230 -19.83 22.71 -5.64
CA ALA A 230 -20.43 22.66 -6.96
C ALA A 230 -21.71 23.46 -6.82
N ALA A 231 -21.75 24.63 -7.49
CA ALA A 231 -22.88 25.52 -7.43
C ALA A 231 -24.10 24.63 -7.65
N GLN A 232 -25.04 24.63 -6.70
CA GLN A 232 -26.31 23.97 -6.94
C GLN A 232 -26.89 24.71 -8.13
N GLU A 233 -26.74 24.15 -9.33
CA GLU A 233 -27.55 24.58 -10.46
C GLU A 233 -28.99 24.45 -9.99
N VAL A 234 -29.69 25.59 -9.94
CA VAL A 234 -31.12 25.64 -9.69
C VAL A 234 -31.76 25.01 -10.91
N GLY A 235 -31.88 23.69 -10.88
CA GLY A 235 -32.32 22.95 -12.05
C GLY A 235 -33.83 23.10 -12.25
N LYS A 236 -34.24 22.86 -13.49
CA LYS A 236 -35.63 22.96 -13.94
C LYS A 236 -36.38 21.75 -13.39
N ASN A 237 -37.55 21.96 -12.79
CA ASN A 237 -38.38 20.92 -12.14
C ASN A 237 -38.92 19.81 -13.09
N THR A 238 -38.01 19.03 -13.68
CA THR A 238 -38.25 17.97 -14.65
C THR A 238 -38.26 16.60 -13.95
N PHE A 239 -38.81 15.59 -14.62
CA PHE A 239 -38.84 14.23 -14.10
C PHE A 239 -37.42 13.64 -13.89
N ALA A 240 -36.50 13.89 -14.82
CA ALA A 240 -35.12 13.44 -14.72
C ALA A 240 -34.41 14.02 -13.48
N GLU A 241 -34.56 15.33 -13.24
CA GLU A 241 -33.94 15.98 -12.10
C GLU A 241 -34.51 15.49 -10.74
N LYS A 242 -35.80 15.13 -10.71
CA LYS A 242 -36.39 14.47 -9.54
C LYS A 242 -35.78 13.09 -9.29
N MET A 243 -35.46 12.33 -10.34
CA MET A 243 -34.76 11.04 -10.19
C MET A 243 -33.32 11.24 -9.70
N GLU A 244 -32.59 12.18 -10.30
CA GLU A 244 -31.21 12.50 -9.92
C GLU A 244 -31.08 12.94 -8.45
N ASN A 245 -32.11 13.61 -7.92
CA ASN A 245 -32.19 14.05 -6.52
C ASN A 245 -32.99 13.08 -5.62
N SER A 246 -33.38 11.89 -6.10
CA SER A 246 -34.24 10.97 -5.36
C SER A 246 -33.48 10.19 -4.30
N ILE A 247 -33.84 10.43 -3.03
CA ILE A 247 -33.36 9.60 -1.90
C ILE A 247 -33.88 8.16 -2.02
N ILE A 248 -35.05 7.95 -2.65
CA ILE A 248 -35.63 6.60 -2.79
C ILE A 248 -34.72 5.72 -3.65
N ILE A 249 -34.16 6.25 -4.74
CA ILE A 249 -33.22 5.51 -5.60
C ILE A 249 -31.98 5.10 -4.79
N THR A 250 -31.40 6.04 -4.04
CA THR A 250 -30.29 5.75 -3.11
C THR A 250 -30.65 4.67 -2.10
N LEU A 251 -31.83 4.73 -1.49
CA LEU A 251 -32.25 3.75 -0.49
C LEU A 251 -32.49 2.36 -1.11
N CYS A 252 -33.11 2.28 -2.28
CA CYS A 252 -33.33 1.01 -2.97
C CYS A 252 -32.00 0.34 -3.32
N VAL A 253 -31.09 1.06 -4.00
CA VAL A 253 -29.77 0.52 -4.40
C VAL A 253 -28.90 0.27 -3.18
N GLY A 254 -28.91 1.19 -2.21
CA GLY A 254 -28.19 1.04 -0.95
C GLY A 254 -28.63 -0.20 -0.17
N LEU A 255 -29.94 -0.46 -0.08
CA LEU A 255 -30.48 -1.64 0.59
C LEU A 255 -30.06 -2.93 -0.12
N LEU A 256 -30.13 -2.98 -1.47
CA LEU A 256 -29.63 -4.13 -2.23
C LEU A 256 -28.14 -4.39 -1.95
N GLY A 257 -27.33 -3.32 -1.92
CA GLY A 257 -25.92 -3.42 -1.59
C GLY A 257 -25.67 -3.92 -0.17
N LEU A 258 -26.40 -3.39 0.82
CA LEU A 258 -26.31 -3.84 2.21
C LEU A 258 -26.72 -5.31 2.39
N ILE A 259 -27.77 -5.75 1.69
CA ILE A 259 -28.20 -7.16 1.68
C ILE A 259 -27.09 -8.04 1.11
N TYR A 260 -26.49 -7.64 -0.01
CA TYR A 260 -25.37 -8.39 -0.61
C TYR A 260 -24.17 -8.46 0.33
N ILE A 261 -23.77 -7.34 0.95
CA ILE A 261 -22.68 -7.29 1.92
C ILE A 261 -22.95 -8.24 3.09
N PHE A 262 -24.17 -8.20 3.66
CA PHE A 262 -24.56 -9.11 4.73
C PHE A 262 -24.49 -10.57 4.30
N ASN A 263 -25.07 -10.91 3.16
CA ASN A 263 -25.05 -12.27 2.63
C ASN A 263 -23.63 -12.76 2.33
N TYR A 264 -22.76 -11.88 1.82
CA TYR A 264 -21.35 -12.18 1.57
C TYR A 264 -20.64 -12.59 2.87
N PHE A 265 -20.72 -11.78 3.93
CA PHE A 265 -20.07 -12.10 5.21
C PHE A 265 -20.74 -13.27 5.93
N TYR A 266 -22.05 -13.46 5.76
CA TYR A 266 -22.77 -14.60 6.31
C TYR A 266 -22.32 -15.93 5.67
N THR A 267 -22.10 -15.95 4.35
CA THR A 267 -21.75 -17.17 3.61
C THR A 267 -20.25 -17.43 3.51
N LYS A 268 -19.41 -16.38 3.47
CA LYS A 268 -17.96 -16.46 3.29
C LYS A 268 -17.16 -16.21 4.57
N GLY A 269 -17.82 -15.86 5.67
CA GLY A 269 -17.15 -15.41 6.90
C GLY A 269 -16.45 -14.07 6.71
N PHE A 270 -15.52 -13.73 7.61
CA PHE A 270 -14.76 -12.49 7.54
C PHE A 270 -13.68 -12.53 6.44
N ASN A 271 -14.09 -12.34 5.18
CA ASN A 271 -13.23 -12.36 4.01
C ASN A 271 -13.17 -10.98 3.32
N LEU A 272 -12.21 -10.13 3.70
CA LEU A 272 -12.07 -8.79 3.12
C LEU A 272 -11.20 -8.80 1.85
N THR A 273 -11.84 -8.99 0.69
CA THR A 273 -11.20 -8.78 -0.62
C THR A 273 -11.22 -7.31 -1.04
N LEU A 274 -10.39 -6.92 -2.03
CA LEU A 274 -10.44 -5.56 -2.57
C LEU A 274 -11.81 -5.24 -3.20
N ASP A 275 -12.41 -6.20 -3.90
CA ASP A 275 -13.72 -6.00 -4.53
C ASP A 275 -14.83 -5.75 -3.51
N ILE A 276 -14.88 -6.51 -2.40
CA ILE A 276 -15.88 -6.26 -1.37
C ILE A 276 -15.61 -4.94 -0.64
N VAL A 277 -14.34 -4.55 -0.44
CA VAL A 277 -13.99 -3.23 0.13
C VAL A 277 -14.44 -2.10 -0.79
N ILE A 278 -14.13 -2.16 -2.09
CA ILE A 278 -14.59 -1.19 -3.08
C ILE A 278 -16.12 -1.12 -3.10
N PHE A 279 -16.78 -2.28 -3.08
CA PHE A 279 -18.24 -2.34 -3.06
C PHE A 279 -18.82 -1.70 -1.79
N MET A 280 -18.26 -1.98 -0.61
CA MET A 280 -18.65 -1.33 0.63
C MET A 280 -18.45 0.18 0.59
N LEU A 281 -17.30 0.66 0.08
CA LEU A 281 -17.03 2.09 -0.08
C LEU A 281 -18.02 2.75 -1.05
N LEU A 282 -18.37 2.08 -2.14
CA LEU A 282 -19.33 2.55 -3.13
C LEU A 282 -20.75 2.67 -2.54
N ILE A 283 -21.22 1.61 -1.87
CA ILE A 283 -22.55 1.58 -1.25
C ILE A 283 -22.63 2.59 -0.09
N ALA A 284 -21.61 2.65 0.76
CA ALA A 284 -21.51 3.65 1.81
C ALA A 284 -21.49 5.07 1.22
N GLY A 285 -20.68 5.30 0.18
CA GLY A 285 -20.58 6.58 -0.51
C GLY A 285 -21.95 7.04 -1.03
N LEU A 286 -22.67 6.16 -1.71
CA LEU A 286 -24.02 6.43 -2.21
C LEU A 286 -24.99 6.80 -1.08
N ILE A 287 -25.03 6.00 0.01
CA ILE A 287 -25.93 6.22 1.15
C ILE A 287 -25.61 7.52 1.88
N PHE A 288 -24.34 7.78 2.18
CA PHE A 288 -23.92 8.94 2.98
C PHE A 288 -24.00 10.27 2.22
N HIS A 289 -24.03 10.23 0.88
CA HIS A 289 -24.35 11.40 0.04
C HIS A 289 -25.85 11.60 -0.20
N ARG A 290 -26.72 10.70 0.28
CA ARG A 290 -28.20 10.79 0.23
C ARG A 290 -28.82 10.75 -1.16
N THR A 291 -28.38 11.55 -2.14
CA THR A 291 -28.93 11.57 -3.50
C THR A 291 -27.90 11.08 -4.53
N PRO A 292 -28.35 10.42 -5.62
CA PRO A 292 -27.45 9.94 -6.67
C PRO A 292 -26.56 11.05 -7.25
N ILE A 293 -27.14 12.23 -7.52
CA ILE A 293 -26.39 13.34 -8.11
C ILE A 293 -25.29 13.87 -7.19
N GLN A 294 -25.52 13.89 -5.87
CA GLN A 294 -24.50 14.30 -4.89
C GLN A 294 -23.34 13.31 -4.88
N TYR A 295 -23.63 12.01 -4.96
CA TYR A 295 -22.59 10.99 -5.04
C TYR A 295 -21.83 11.04 -6.38
N ILE A 296 -22.52 11.24 -7.51
CA ILE A 296 -21.91 11.37 -8.84
C ILE A 296 -20.89 12.53 -8.86
N ARG A 297 -21.27 13.69 -8.33
CA ARG A 297 -20.38 14.86 -8.24
C ARG A 297 -19.15 14.55 -7.39
N ALA A 298 -19.34 14.05 -6.18
CA ALA A 298 -18.25 13.69 -5.27
C ALA A 298 -17.31 12.62 -5.87
N PHE A 299 -17.87 11.62 -6.57
CA PHE A 299 -17.10 10.60 -7.26
C PHE A 299 -16.30 11.19 -8.43
N SER A 300 -16.94 12.01 -9.27
CA SER A 300 -16.31 12.70 -10.40
C SER A 300 -15.13 13.56 -9.94
N ASP A 301 -15.31 14.38 -8.91
CA ASP A 301 -14.26 15.23 -8.36
C ASP A 301 -13.08 14.41 -7.82
N SER A 302 -13.40 13.23 -7.26
CA SER A 302 -12.41 12.29 -6.72
C SER A 302 -11.62 11.56 -7.82
N THR A 303 -12.08 11.49 -9.07
CA THR A 303 -11.39 10.74 -10.15
C THR A 303 -9.97 11.24 -10.42
N LYS A 304 -9.72 12.55 -10.29
CA LYS A 304 -8.40 13.17 -10.51
C LYS A 304 -7.32 12.56 -9.61
N SER A 305 -7.71 12.10 -8.41
CA SER A 305 -6.80 11.46 -7.46
C SER A 305 -6.19 10.16 -7.98
N ALA A 306 -6.85 9.45 -8.90
CA ALA A 306 -6.36 8.20 -9.47
C ALA A 306 -5.43 8.36 -10.69
N SER A 307 -5.17 9.58 -11.16
CA SER A 307 -4.35 9.85 -12.35
C SER A 307 -2.96 9.20 -12.30
N GLY A 308 -2.27 9.31 -11.16
CA GLY A 308 -0.95 8.68 -10.96
C GLY A 308 -0.99 7.15 -11.05
N ILE A 309 -2.03 6.52 -10.48
CA ILE A 309 -2.24 5.07 -10.54
C ILE A 309 -2.42 4.63 -11.99
N LEU A 310 -3.35 5.29 -12.70
CA LEU A 310 -3.72 4.91 -14.07
C LEU A 310 -2.53 5.04 -15.04
N LEU A 311 -1.66 6.04 -14.83
CA LEU A 311 -0.48 6.25 -15.66
C LEU A 311 0.68 5.30 -15.31
N GLN A 312 0.96 5.08 -14.02
CA GLN A 312 2.18 4.42 -13.59
C GLN A 312 2.06 2.89 -13.50
N PHE A 313 0.88 2.35 -13.18
CA PHE A 313 0.72 0.90 -12.99
C PHE A 313 1.11 0.07 -14.22
N PRO A 314 0.77 0.46 -15.47
CA PRO A 314 1.23 -0.28 -16.64
C PRO A 314 2.77 -0.38 -16.73
N PHE A 315 3.50 0.69 -16.37
CA PHE A 315 4.97 0.68 -16.39
C PHE A 315 5.54 -0.28 -15.35
N TYR A 316 5.01 -0.28 -14.12
CA TYR A 316 5.43 -1.24 -13.10
C TYR A 316 5.06 -2.68 -13.48
N ALA A 317 3.94 -2.91 -14.16
CA ALA A 317 3.59 -4.22 -14.70
C ALA A 317 4.58 -4.68 -15.79
N GLY A 318 5.02 -3.77 -16.66
CA GLY A 318 6.08 -4.05 -17.63
C GLY A 318 7.41 -4.37 -16.96
N ILE A 319 7.80 -3.62 -15.93
CA ILE A 319 9.00 -3.92 -15.13
C ILE A 319 8.89 -5.30 -14.48
N MET A 320 7.73 -5.63 -13.91
CA MET A 320 7.46 -6.97 -13.39
C MET A 320 7.63 -8.04 -14.47
N GLY A 321 7.13 -7.81 -15.69
CA GLY A 321 7.34 -8.69 -16.84
C GLY A 321 8.82 -8.98 -17.10
N MET A 322 9.68 -7.96 -17.04
CA MET A 322 11.13 -8.13 -17.16
C MET A 322 11.77 -8.87 -15.98
N MET A 323 11.25 -8.66 -14.77
CA MET A 323 11.78 -9.32 -13.56
C MET A 323 11.49 -10.83 -13.54
N ILE A 324 10.34 -11.26 -14.05
CA ILE A 324 9.96 -12.68 -14.18
C ILE A 324 10.41 -13.31 -15.50
N GLY A 325 10.66 -12.49 -16.52
CA GLY A 325 11.06 -12.92 -17.86
C GLY A 325 12.35 -13.71 -17.84
N ALA A 326 12.22 -15.02 -18.06
CA ALA A 326 13.35 -15.94 -18.07
C ALA A 326 13.97 -16.06 -19.46
N ASN A 327 15.29 -16.26 -19.49
CA ASN A 327 16.01 -16.65 -20.70
C ASN A 327 15.69 -18.12 -21.08
N SER A 328 16.32 -18.62 -22.15
CA SER A 328 16.16 -20.00 -22.62
C SER A 328 16.56 -21.08 -21.60
N GLU A 329 17.37 -20.73 -20.61
CA GLU A 329 17.84 -21.61 -19.54
C GLU A 329 16.96 -21.52 -18.27
N GLY A 330 15.92 -20.69 -18.29
CA GLY A 330 15.03 -20.48 -17.14
C GLY A 330 15.52 -19.42 -16.14
N LEU A 331 16.62 -18.71 -16.42
CA LEU A 331 17.15 -17.67 -15.54
C LEU A 331 16.43 -16.34 -15.78
N SER A 332 15.74 -15.83 -14.76
CA SER A 332 15.15 -14.49 -14.71
C SER A 332 15.96 -13.56 -13.81
N LEU A 333 15.75 -12.24 -13.95
CA LEU A 333 16.46 -11.27 -13.11
C LEU A 333 16.07 -11.40 -11.63
N GLY A 334 14.78 -11.59 -11.34
CA GLY A 334 14.33 -11.88 -9.98
C GLY A 334 14.92 -13.19 -9.43
N GLY A 335 15.11 -14.18 -10.31
CA GLY A 335 15.82 -15.42 -9.98
C GLY A 335 17.29 -15.21 -9.66
N ALA A 336 18.00 -14.42 -10.46
CA ALA A 336 19.41 -14.11 -10.22
C ALA A 336 19.65 -13.43 -8.86
N ILE A 337 18.80 -12.45 -8.50
CA ILE A 337 18.85 -11.77 -7.19
C ILE A 337 18.60 -12.79 -6.07
N SER A 338 17.58 -13.62 -6.20
CA SER A 338 17.23 -14.63 -5.20
C SER A 338 18.37 -15.63 -4.99
N ASN A 339 18.94 -16.15 -6.07
CA ASN A 339 20.04 -17.12 -6.05
C ASN A 339 21.32 -16.55 -5.42
N PHE A 340 21.61 -15.26 -5.62
CA PHE A 340 22.73 -14.60 -4.94
C PHE A 340 22.57 -14.68 -3.41
N PHE A 341 21.41 -14.30 -2.88
CA PHE A 341 21.17 -14.35 -1.44
C PHE A 341 21.15 -15.79 -0.91
N ILE A 342 20.60 -16.75 -1.66
CA ILE A 342 20.66 -18.17 -1.31
C ILE A 342 22.12 -18.63 -1.17
N SER A 343 23.00 -18.25 -2.10
CA SER A 343 24.40 -18.71 -2.14
C SER A 343 25.25 -18.29 -0.94
N ILE A 344 24.85 -17.24 -0.23
CA ILE A 344 25.53 -16.73 0.98
C ILE A 344 24.78 -17.10 2.28
N SER A 345 23.67 -17.83 2.17
CA SER A 345 22.79 -18.17 3.29
C SER A 345 23.16 -19.50 3.95
N ASN A 346 22.74 -19.63 5.21
CA ASN A 346 22.62 -20.89 5.95
C ASN A 346 21.26 -20.91 6.68
N GLU A 347 20.90 -22.01 7.35
CA GLU A 347 19.62 -22.16 8.06
C GLU A 347 19.26 -20.94 8.95
N THR A 348 20.24 -20.38 9.68
CA THR A 348 20.03 -19.24 10.59
C THR A 348 19.87 -17.92 9.85
N THR A 349 20.69 -17.66 8.82
CA THR A 349 20.74 -16.38 8.10
C THR A 349 19.77 -16.30 6.93
N PHE A 350 19.24 -17.44 6.49
CA PHE A 350 18.38 -17.54 5.32
C PHE A 350 17.12 -16.66 5.43
N PRO A 351 16.31 -16.68 6.52
CA PRO A 351 15.14 -15.81 6.62
C PRO A 351 15.48 -14.31 6.54
N LEU A 352 16.61 -13.89 7.12
CA LEU A 352 17.10 -12.51 7.03
C LEU A 352 17.46 -12.15 5.58
N PHE A 353 18.20 -13.02 4.89
CA PHE A 353 18.59 -12.78 3.51
C PHE A 353 17.43 -12.88 2.53
N THR A 354 16.43 -13.74 2.78
CA THR A 354 15.16 -13.74 2.06
C THR A 354 14.43 -12.40 2.23
N PHE A 355 14.36 -11.88 3.45
CA PHE A 355 13.77 -10.56 3.73
C PHE A 355 14.47 -9.43 2.96
N LEU A 356 15.80 -9.40 2.99
CA LEU A 356 16.59 -8.39 2.28
C LEU A 356 16.46 -8.51 0.76
N SER A 357 16.52 -9.75 0.23
CA SER A 357 16.26 -10.04 -1.18
C SER A 357 14.88 -9.51 -1.60
N ALA A 358 13.85 -9.81 -0.81
CA ALA A 358 12.51 -9.36 -1.07
C ALA A 358 12.37 -7.83 -1.03
N GLY A 359 13.04 -7.15 -0.11
CA GLY A 359 13.13 -5.70 -0.10
C GLY A 359 13.68 -5.14 -1.41
N ILE A 360 14.76 -5.74 -1.94
CA ILE A 360 15.37 -5.31 -3.21
C ILE A 360 14.44 -5.58 -4.39
N VAL A 361 13.87 -6.78 -4.49
CA VAL A 361 12.95 -7.14 -5.58
C VAL A 361 11.73 -6.22 -5.60
N ASN A 362 11.19 -5.86 -4.43
CA ASN A 362 10.00 -5.01 -4.31
C ASN A 362 10.20 -3.56 -4.81
N ILE A 363 11.44 -3.07 -4.90
CA ILE A 363 11.73 -1.79 -5.56
C ILE A 363 11.30 -1.84 -7.04
N PHE A 364 11.44 -3.01 -7.68
CA PHE A 364 11.09 -3.25 -9.07
C PHE A 364 9.67 -3.79 -9.25
N VAL A 365 9.21 -4.64 -8.32
CA VAL A 365 7.91 -5.30 -8.35
C VAL A 365 7.11 -4.97 -7.09
N PRO A 366 6.48 -3.79 -7.00
CA PRO A 366 5.78 -3.35 -5.80
C PRO A 366 4.38 -3.96 -5.68
N SER A 367 4.29 -5.28 -5.64
CA SER A 367 3.02 -6.03 -5.59
C SER A 367 3.23 -7.35 -4.88
N GLY A 368 2.54 -7.59 -3.76
CA GLY A 368 2.70 -8.82 -3.00
C GLY A 368 2.42 -10.10 -3.81
N GLY A 369 1.50 -10.06 -4.77
CA GLY A 369 1.25 -11.17 -5.69
C GLY A 369 2.35 -11.34 -6.74
N GLY A 370 2.83 -10.22 -7.31
CA GLY A 370 3.96 -10.23 -8.25
C GLY A 370 5.26 -10.69 -7.58
N GLN A 371 5.51 -10.21 -6.37
CA GLN A 371 6.60 -10.60 -5.49
C GLN A 371 6.59 -12.11 -5.21
N TRP A 372 5.41 -12.65 -4.88
CA TRP A 372 5.24 -14.10 -4.69
C TRP A 372 5.59 -14.87 -5.97
N ALA A 373 5.08 -14.43 -7.12
CA ALA A 373 5.35 -15.08 -8.40
C ALA A 373 6.85 -15.06 -8.78
N VAL A 374 7.58 -14.01 -8.39
CA VAL A 374 9.02 -13.89 -8.64
C VAL A 374 9.81 -14.81 -7.71
N GLN A 375 9.56 -14.78 -6.41
CA GLN A 375 10.47 -15.36 -5.42
C GLN A 375 10.05 -16.72 -4.89
N ALA A 376 8.76 -17.03 -4.81
CA ALA A 376 8.29 -18.29 -4.24
C ALA A 376 8.83 -19.54 -4.96
N PRO A 377 8.93 -19.59 -6.30
CA PRO A 377 9.48 -20.74 -7.00
C PRO A 377 10.96 -21.04 -6.69
N ILE A 378 11.67 -20.11 -6.06
CA ILE A 378 13.11 -20.17 -5.82
C ILE A 378 13.41 -20.23 -4.32
N MET A 379 12.86 -19.30 -3.54
CA MET A 379 13.10 -19.19 -2.11
C MET A 379 12.44 -20.32 -1.31
N ILE A 380 11.25 -20.79 -1.72
CA ILE A 380 10.57 -21.86 -0.98
C ILE A 380 11.33 -23.20 -1.08
N PRO A 381 11.74 -23.68 -2.28
CA PRO A 381 12.59 -24.86 -2.37
C PRO A 381 13.93 -24.69 -1.63
N ALA A 382 14.61 -23.56 -1.79
CA ALA A 382 15.89 -23.31 -1.13
C ALA A 382 15.78 -23.32 0.41
N GLY A 383 14.70 -22.75 0.94
CA GLY A 383 14.39 -22.82 2.37
C GLY A 383 14.21 -24.26 2.84
N ALA A 384 13.50 -25.09 2.06
CA ALA A 384 13.31 -26.50 2.38
C ALA A 384 14.63 -27.29 2.40
N GLU A 385 15.55 -27.02 1.47
CA GLU A 385 16.90 -27.63 1.46
C GLU A 385 17.73 -27.24 2.68
N LEU A 386 17.56 -26.00 3.17
CA LEU A 386 18.23 -25.47 4.36
C LEU A 386 17.51 -25.79 5.67
N GLY A 387 16.39 -26.55 5.65
CA GLY A 387 15.62 -26.89 6.85
C GLY A 387 14.73 -25.76 7.40
N VAL A 388 14.55 -24.68 6.66
CA VAL A 388 13.73 -23.52 7.07
C VAL A 388 12.25 -23.74 6.71
N PRO A 389 11.31 -23.61 7.66
CA PRO A 389 9.88 -23.78 7.38
C PRO A 389 9.36 -22.83 6.30
N ALA A 390 8.53 -23.36 5.39
CA ALA A 390 7.93 -22.61 4.30
C ALA A 390 7.15 -21.36 4.76
N ALA A 391 6.44 -21.45 5.89
CA ALA A 391 5.72 -20.33 6.48
C ALA A 391 6.65 -19.17 6.89
N LYS A 392 7.82 -19.50 7.45
CA LYS A 392 8.84 -18.50 7.84
C LYS A 392 9.46 -17.84 6.62
N THR A 393 9.81 -18.63 5.60
CA THR A 393 10.31 -18.12 4.32
C THR A 393 9.29 -17.21 3.63
N ALA A 394 8.02 -17.61 3.59
CA ALA A 394 6.95 -16.81 3.01
C ALA A 394 6.74 -15.49 3.75
N MET A 395 6.79 -15.50 5.09
CA MET A 395 6.71 -14.28 5.88
C MET A 395 7.95 -13.37 5.72
N ALA A 396 9.14 -13.93 5.51
CA ALA A 396 10.32 -13.14 5.16
C ALA A 396 10.14 -12.39 3.84
N ILE A 397 9.59 -13.05 2.83
CA ILE A 397 9.24 -12.41 1.55
C ILE A 397 8.20 -11.30 1.78
N ALA A 398 7.15 -11.58 2.55
CA ALA A 398 6.07 -10.64 2.83
C ALA A 398 6.55 -9.39 3.58
N TRP A 399 7.40 -9.55 4.59
CA TRP A 399 7.98 -8.41 5.30
C TRP A 399 8.95 -7.61 4.43
N GLY A 400 9.69 -8.25 3.52
CA GLY A 400 10.57 -7.55 2.58
C GLY A 400 9.78 -6.67 1.61
N ASP A 401 8.67 -7.19 1.08
CA ASP A 401 7.70 -6.42 0.30
C ASP A 401 7.17 -5.21 1.09
N ALA A 402 6.63 -5.45 2.28
CA ALA A 402 6.04 -4.39 3.08
C ALA A 402 7.06 -3.32 3.52
N TRP A 403 8.32 -3.73 3.74
CA TRP A 403 9.38 -2.86 4.20
C TRP A 403 9.74 -1.78 3.19
N THR A 404 10.09 -2.15 1.95
CA THR A 404 10.51 -1.15 0.96
C THR A 404 9.35 -0.41 0.32
N ASN A 405 8.09 -0.83 0.57
CA ASN A 405 6.93 -0.01 0.24
C ASN A 405 7.00 1.38 0.90
N LEU A 406 7.66 1.53 2.06
CA LEU A 406 7.86 2.83 2.70
C LEU A 406 8.56 3.85 1.79
N ILE A 407 9.49 3.43 0.94
CA ILE A 407 10.20 4.32 0.00
C ILE A 407 9.70 4.22 -1.43
N GLN A 408 8.67 3.41 -1.68
CA GLN A 408 8.12 3.20 -3.00
C GLN A 408 7.06 4.28 -3.29
N PRO A 409 7.34 5.30 -4.13
CA PRO A 409 6.42 6.41 -4.32
C PRO A 409 5.07 5.97 -4.86
N PHE A 410 5.05 4.87 -5.61
CA PHE A 410 3.86 4.25 -6.19
C PHE A 410 2.74 4.00 -5.16
N TRP A 411 3.08 3.42 -4.01
CA TRP A 411 2.11 3.11 -2.96
C TRP A 411 1.70 4.33 -2.15
N ALA A 412 2.50 5.39 -2.17
CA ALA A 412 2.17 6.65 -1.54
C ALA A 412 1.18 7.49 -2.38
N LEU A 413 1.05 7.25 -3.70
CA LEU A 413 0.20 8.06 -4.58
C LEU A 413 -1.24 8.21 -4.11
N PRO A 414 -1.95 7.14 -3.65
CA PRO A 414 -3.31 7.29 -3.15
C PRO A 414 -3.39 8.25 -1.96
N ALA A 415 -2.45 8.13 -1.01
CA ALA A 415 -2.39 9.01 0.15
C ALA A 415 -2.06 10.46 -0.24
N LEU A 416 -1.07 10.63 -1.12
CA LEU A 416 -0.57 11.92 -1.58
C LEU A 416 -1.63 12.69 -2.38
N ALA A 417 -2.40 11.99 -3.21
CA ALA A 417 -3.48 12.58 -3.99
C ALA A 417 -4.60 13.15 -3.10
N ILE A 418 -4.99 12.43 -2.04
CA ILE A 418 -5.96 12.93 -1.04
C ILE A 418 -5.36 14.10 -0.25
N ALA A 419 -4.07 14.01 0.07
CA ALA A 419 -3.35 15.00 0.86
C ALA A 419 -3.02 16.29 0.10
N GLY A 420 -3.03 16.28 -1.23
CA GLY A 420 -2.54 17.40 -2.04
C GLY A 420 -1.03 17.61 -1.94
N LEU A 421 -0.26 16.54 -1.72
CA LEU A 421 1.20 16.58 -1.61
C LEU A 421 1.86 15.80 -2.74
N GLY A 422 3.11 16.13 -3.04
CA GLY A 422 3.98 15.35 -3.92
C GLY A 422 4.77 14.29 -3.14
N ALA A 423 5.28 13.27 -3.84
CA ALA A 423 6.05 12.19 -3.20
C ALA A 423 7.29 12.69 -2.45
N ARG A 424 7.96 13.74 -2.98
CA ARG A 424 9.14 14.35 -2.37
C ARG A 424 8.87 14.95 -0.99
N ASP A 425 7.63 15.34 -0.73
CA ASP A 425 7.26 16.03 0.50
C ASP A 425 7.35 15.09 1.71
N ILE A 426 7.03 13.81 1.53
CA ILE A 426 6.97 12.84 2.63
C ILE A 426 8.14 11.87 2.66
N MET A 427 8.79 11.60 1.51
CA MET A 427 9.71 10.45 1.39
C MET A 427 10.92 10.55 2.32
N GLY A 428 11.35 11.74 2.70
CA GLY A 428 12.43 11.93 3.67
C GLY A 428 12.12 11.34 5.04
N PHE A 429 10.88 11.48 5.51
CA PHE A 429 10.42 10.85 6.75
C PHE A 429 10.27 9.33 6.57
N CYS A 430 9.81 8.90 5.39
CA CYS A 430 9.68 7.48 5.09
C CYS A 430 11.02 6.75 5.06
N VAL A 431 12.12 7.40 4.63
CA VAL A 431 13.49 6.84 4.69
C VAL A 431 13.92 6.57 6.14
N VAL A 432 13.57 7.44 7.09
CA VAL A 432 13.86 7.21 8.51
C VAL A 432 13.11 5.96 9.00
N ASN A 433 11.82 5.86 8.66
CA ASN A 433 11.00 4.70 8.98
C ASN A 433 11.50 3.42 8.31
N LEU A 434 12.00 3.51 7.07
CA LEU A 434 12.61 2.39 6.36
C LEU A 434 13.83 1.86 7.12
N LEU A 435 14.77 2.72 7.48
CA LEU A 435 16.00 2.29 8.16
C LEU A 435 15.67 1.69 9.53
N TYR A 436 14.76 2.34 10.27
CA TYR A 436 14.28 1.85 11.56
C TYR A 436 13.61 0.47 11.44
N ALA A 437 12.64 0.34 10.54
CA ALA A 437 11.89 -0.89 10.34
C ALA A 437 12.78 -2.03 9.84
N GLY A 438 13.67 -1.73 8.89
CA GLY A 438 14.61 -2.70 8.34
C GLY A 438 15.52 -3.28 9.40
N PHE A 439 16.03 -2.44 10.31
CA PHE A 439 16.82 -2.89 11.45
C PHE A 439 16.02 -3.82 12.37
N ILE A 440 14.81 -3.44 12.76
CA ILE A 440 13.96 -4.25 13.65
C ILE A 440 13.59 -5.60 13.01
N ILE A 441 13.12 -5.59 11.76
CA ILE A 441 12.71 -6.81 11.04
C ILE A 441 13.93 -7.73 10.83
N SER A 442 15.09 -7.17 10.52
CA SER A 442 16.33 -7.94 10.38
C SER A 442 16.69 -8.67 11.67
N LEU A 443 16.60 -8.00 12.82
CA LEU A 443 16.83 -8.64 14.11
C LEU A 443 15.79 -9.72 14.40
N CYS A 444 14.51 -9.46 14.10
CA CYS A 444 13.48 -10.47 14.27
C CYS A 444 13.77 -11.74 13.46
N PHE A 445 14.10 -11.64 12.17
CA PHE A 445 14.39 -12.82 11.36
C PHE A 445 15.70 -13.53 11.71
N LEU A 446 16.65 -12.83 12.34
CA LEU A 446 17.90 -13.43 12.80
C LEU A 446 17.73 -14.23 14.11
N PHE A 447 16.79 -13.83 14.98
CA PHE A 447 16.66 -14.40 16.33
C PHE A 447 15.35 -15.14 16.60
N ILE A 448 14.33 -14.97 15.75
CA ILE A 448 12.98 -15.56 15.85
C ILE A 448 12.71 -16.29 14.55
#